data_AF-A0A1K2IU12-F1
#
_entry.id   AF-A0A1K2IU12-F1
#
_cell.length_a   1.000
_cell.length_b   1.000
_cell.length_c   1.000
_cell.angle_alpha   90.00
_cell.angle_beta   90.00
_cell.angle_gamma   90.00
#
_symmetry.space_group_name_H-M   'P 1'
#
loop_
_entity.id
_entity.type
_entity.pdbx_description
1 polymer ?
#
loop_
_entity_poly.entity_id
_entity_poly.type
_entity_poly.pdbx_seq_one_letter_code
_entity_poly.pdbx_strand_id
1 'polypeptide(L)'
;MQPEPWTYKTLHDYLDDLFRNKNPDNEEIIQAKTTYRRCYNTRLKQLQREKFKEIIVILSKEELELLKRKLEPQQSVSDYIKKLIVAYLDNNLTTLNPQNNQKKDLTQIEQQLFNLIDYLESLIYQRRFVDNNQIGKLEQQLEQLQQKLESM
;
A
#
# COMPACT_ATOMS: atom_id res chain seq x y z
N MET A 1 11.31 -8.65 23.69
CA MET A 1 11.07 -8.41 25.12
C MET A 1 9.71 -7.75 25.25
N GLN A 2 8.73 -8.44 25.85
CA GLN A 2 7.43 -7.84 26.15
C GLN A 2 7.62 -6.88 27.35
N PRO A 3 7.07 -5.66 27.32
CA PRO A 3 7.14 -4.78 28.47
C PRO A 3 6.31 -5.38 29.61
N GLU A 4 6.92 -5.56 30.78
CA GLU A 4 6.20 -6.03 31.98
C GLU A 4 5.01 -5.10 32.30
N PRO A 5 3.90 -5.65 32.84
CA PRO A 5 2.74 -4.87 33.20
C PRO A 5 3.11 -3.84 34.26
N TRP A 6 2.97 -2.56 33.93
CA TRP A 6 3.20 -1.45 34.86
C TRP A 6 1.98 -1.27 35.74
N THR A 7 2.17 -1.50 37.03
CA THR A 7 1.09 -1.58 38.02
C THR A 7 0.70 -0.21 38.61
N TYR A 8 1.56 0.80 38.51
CA TYR A 8 1.42 2.05 39.28
C TYR A 8 0.89 3.22 38.44
N LYS A 9 -0.29 3.76 38.75
CA LYS A 9 -0.86 4.88 37.99
C LYS A 9 -0.27 6.23 38.41
N THR A 10 0.15 6.36 39.66
CA THR A 10 0.69 7.61 40.21
C THR A 10 2.02 7.39 40.94
N LEU A 11 2.76 8.49 41.17
CA LEU A 11 3.98 8.48 41.98
C LEU A 11 3.67 8.08 43.43
N HIS A 12 2.50 8.47 43.94
CA HIS A 12 2.06 8.14 45.29
C HIS A 12 1.85 6.63 45.44
N ASP A 13 1.17 5.98 44.51
CA ASP A 13 0.98 4.51 44.55
C ASP A 13 2.32 3.75 44.58
N TYR A 14 3.32 4.25 43.83
CA TYR A 14 4.66 3.66 43.80
C TYR A 14 5.41 3.86 45.10
N LEU A 15 5.32 5.06 45.70
CA LEU A 15 5.98 5.36 46.97
C LEU A 15 5.29 4.65 48.14
N ASP A 16 3.96 4.56 48.12
CA ASP A 16 3.16 3.89 49.15
C ASP A 16 3.42 2.38 49.17
N ASP A 17 3.61 1.74 48.00
CA ASP A 17 3.96 0.32 47.95
C ASP A 17 5.44 0.07 48.31
N LEU A 18 6.33 0.98 47.90
CA LEU A 18 7.77 0.85 48.17
C LEU A 18 8.13 1.14 49.65
N PHE A 19 7.37 2.01 50.31
CA PHE A 19 7.59 2.41 51.71
C PHE A 19 6.50 1.97 52.69
N ARG A 20 5.63 1.03 52.29
CA ARG A 20 4.44 0.58 53.04
C ARG A 20 4.65 0.26 54.51
N ASN A 21 5.88 -0.09 54.92
CA ASN A 21 6.26 -0.39 56.31
C ASN A 21 7.67 0.16 56.67
N LYS A 22 8.13 1.22 56.00
CA LYS A 22 9.45 1.83 56.25
C LYS A 22 9.29 3.32 56.56
N ASN A 23 10.16 3.86 57.42
CA ASN A 23 10.38 5.30 57.53
C ASN A 23 11.60 5.65 56.66
N PRO A 24 11.39 5.99 55.39
CA PRO A 24 12.50 6.28 54.50
C PRO A 24 13.20 7.58 54.90
N ASP A 25 14.50 7.59 54.69
CA ASP A 25 15.28 8.82 54.77
C ASP A 25 15.00 9.70 53.54
N ASN A 26 15.23 11.01 53.67
CA ASN A 26 15.01 11.97 52.59
C ASN A 26 15.79 11.59 51.32
N GLU A 27 16.99 11.02 51.47
CA GLU A 27 17.79 10.55 50.34
C GLU A 27 17.13 9.35 49.63
N GLU A 28 16.55 8.41 50.37
CA GLU A 28 15.85 7.26 49.81
C GLU A 28 14.59 7.68 49.04
N ILE A 29 13.86 8.68 49.55
CA ILE A 29 12.70 9.25 48.86
C ILE A 29 13.12 9.93 47.55
N ILE A 30 14.22 10.68 47.55
CA ILE A 30 14.74 11.36 46.36
C ILE A 30 15.17 10.33 45.30
N GLN A 31 15.85 9.27 45.72
CA GLN A 31 16.26 8.19 44.83
C GLN A 31 15.04 7.44 44.25
N ALA A 32 14.06 7.10 45.09
CA ALA A 32 12.83 6.43 44.65
C ALA A 32 12.06 7.27 43.63
N LYS A 33 11.89 8.58 43.87
CA LYS A 33 11.26 9.51 42.91
C LYS A 33 12.04 9.58 41.59
N THR A 34 13.36 9.61 41.66
CA THR A 34 14.23 9.63 40.48
C THR A 34 14.07 8.34 39.65
N THR A 35 14.04 7.20 40.32
CA THR A 35 13.82 5.88 39.71
C THR A 35 12.44 5.81 39.05
N TYR A 36 11.38 6.21 39.75
CA TYR A 36 10.03 6.29 39.18
C TYR A 36 10.00 7.16 37.92
N ARG A 37 10.58 8.36 37.97
CA ARG A 37 10.63 9.28 36.83
C ARG A 37 11.36 8.67 35.64
N ARG A 38 12.46 7.95 35.86
CA ARG A 38 13.19 7.24 34.81
C ARG A 38 12.33 6.15 34.18
N CYS A 39 11.71 5.30 34.98
CA CYS A 39 10.83 4.22 34.51
C CYS A 39 9.63 4.77 33.73
N TYR A 40 8.96 5.80 34.26
CA TYR A 40 7.84 6.46 33.63
C TYR A 40 8.21 7.08 32.27
N ASN A 41 9.34 7.79 32.20
CA ASN A 41 9.81 8.39 30.94
C ASN A 41 10.19 7.32 29.90
N THR A 42 10.82 6.22 30.32
CA THR A 42 11.13 5.09 29.43
C THR A 42 9.85 4.50 28.86
N ARG A 43 8.82 4.30 29.69
CA ARG A 43 7.50 3.81 29.26
C ARG A 43 6.82 4.79 28.31
N LEU A 44 6.83 6.10 28.61
CA LEU A 44 6.28 7.11 27.71
C LEU A 44 6.93 7.05 26.32
N LYS A 45 8.26 6.90 26.27
CA LYS A 45 8.99 6.72 25.00
C LYS A 45 8.62 5.42 24.30
N GLN A 46 8.42 4.32 25.04
CA GLN A 46 7.97 3.04 24.47
C GLN A 46 6.56 3.16 23.89
N LEU A 47 5.61 3.72 24.64
CA LEU A 47 4.24 3.96 24.18
C LEU A 47 4.20 4.90 22.97
N GLN A 48 5.05 5.92 22.93
CA GLN A 48 5.19 6.78 21.76
C GLN A 48 5.71 6.00 20.54
N ARG A 49 6.70 5.11 20.70
CA ARG A 49 7.19 4.25 19.61
C ARG A 49 6.18 3.20 19.15
N GLU A 50 5.35 2.69 20.06
CA GLU A 50 4.26 1.77 19.72
C GLU A 50 3.15 2.49 18.96
N LYS A 51 2.80 3.71 19.38
CA LYS A 51 1.78 4.54 18.75
C LYS A 51 2.23 5.09 17.39
N PHE A 52 3.49 5.47 17.27
CA PHE A 52 4.08 6.03 16.07
C PHE A 52 5.18 5.09 15.55
N LYS A 53 4.80 4.13 14.71
CA LYS A 53 5.75 3.31 13.96
C LYS A 53 6.37 4.18 12.87
N GLU A 54 7.54 4.73 13.16
CA GLU A 54 8.35 5.44 12.18
C GLU A 54 8.99 4.43 11.22
N ILE A 55 8.79 4.64 9.91
CA ILE A 55 9.44 3.85 8.86
C ILE A 55 10.51 4.74 8.24
N ILE A 56 11.76 4.35 8.38
CA ILE A 56 12.89 5.03 7.74
C ILE A 56 13.11 4.38 6.37
N VAL A 57 12.96 5.16 5.31
CA VAL A 57 13.27 4.74 3.94
C VAL A 57 14.59 5.39 3.54
N ILE A 58 15.57 4.57 3.20
CA ILE A 58 16.87 5.03 2.69
C ILE A 58 16.77 4.96 1.17
N LEU A 59 16.99 6.10 0.51
CA LEU A 59 16.97 6.21 -0.95
C LEU A 59 18.38 6.54 -1.44
N SER A 60 18.75 5.95 -2.57
CA SER A 60 19.93 6.36 -3.33
C SER A 60 19.74 7.74 -3.96
N LYS A 61 20.84 8.35 -4.42
CA LYS A 61 20.79 9.67 -5.06
C LYS A 61 19.92 9.68 -6.32
N GLU A 62 19.99 8.62 -7.11
CA GLU A 62 19.23 8.47 -8.36
C GLU A 62 17.73 8.33 -8.08
N GLU A 63 17.36 7.51 -7.09
CA GLU A 63 15.96 7.35 -6.65
C GLU A 63 15.39 8.65 -6.09
N LEU A 64 16.19 9.42 -5.36
CA LEU A 64 15.78 10.72 -4.85
C LEU A 64 15.54 11.73 -5.99
N GLU A 65 16.38 11.72 -7.02
CA GLU A 65 16.18 12.58 -8.20
C GLU A 65 14.92 12.19 -8.97
N LEU A 66 14.70 10.89 -9.18
CA LEU A 66 13.46 10.40 -9.81
C LEU A 66 12.22 10.78 -9.01
N LEU A 67 12.30 10.68 -7.68
CA LEU A 67 11.23 11.08 -6.78
C LEU A 67 10.96 12.59 -6.89
N LYS A 68 12.02 13.43 -6.87
CA LYS A 68 11.89 14.88 -7.05
C LYS A 68 11.30 15.28 -8.40
N ARG A 69 11.62 14.55 -9.48
CA ARG A 69 11.03 14.80 -10.81
C ARG A 69 9.53 14.49 -10.87
N LYS A 70 9.06 13.54 -10.04
CA LYS A 70 7.64 13.17 -9.94
C LYS A 70 6.88 13.97 -8.89
N LEU A 71 7.56 14.75 -8.05
CA LEU A 71 6.92 15.58 -7.04
C LEU A 71 6.45 16.90 -7.62
N GLU A 72 5.20 17.27 -7.32
CA GLU A 72 4.68 18.60 -7.58
C GLU A 72 5.39 19.65 -6.70
N PRO A 73 5.57 20.90 -7.19
CA PRO A 73 6.41 21.91 -6.55
C PRO A 73 5.98 22.36 -5.14
N GLN A 74 4.83 21.91 -4.63
CA GLN A 74 4.31 22.26 -3.30
C GLN A 74 4.05 21.06 -2.39
N GLN A 75 4.36 19.83 -2.83
CA GLN A 75 4.06 18.64 -2.06
C GLN A 75 5.23 18.21 -1.16
N SER A 76 4.94 17.84 0.09
CA SER A 76 5.96 17.22 0.95
C SER A 76 6.21 15.79 0.49
N VAL A 77 7.48 15.36 0.48
CA VAL A 77 7.87 13.97 0.16
C VAL A 77 7.13 12.98 1.06
N SER A 78 6.92 13.33 2.33
CA SER A 78 6.17 12.50 3.29
C SER A 78 4.71 12.31 2.86
N ASP A 79 4.02 13.37 2.45
CA ASP A 79 2.62 13.28 2.03
C ASP A 79 2.47 12.58 0.69
N TYR A 80 3.44 12.76 -0.20
CA TYR A 80 3.51 12.00 -1.46
C TYR A 80 3.68 10.50 -1.19
N ILE A 81 4.62 10.11 -0.33
CA ILE A 81 4.82 8.70 0.03
C ILE A 81 3.59 8.12 0.74
N LYS A 82 2.96 8.87 1.65
CA LYS A 82 1.71 8.43 2.30
C LYS A 82 0.60 8.21 1.28
N LYS A 83 0.38 9.15 0.37
CA LYS A 83 -0.61 9.01 -0.70
C LYS A 83 -0.28 7.83 -1.61
N LEU A 84 0.99 7.61 -1.95
CA LEU A 84 1.42 6.45 -2.73
C LEU A 84 1.16 5.14 -1.99
N ILE A 85 1.49 5.05 -0.70
CA ILE A 85 1.25 3.84 0.10
C ILE A 85 -0.25 3.58 0.22
N VAL A 86 -1.05 4.61 0.50
CA VAL A 86 -2.52 4.49 0.58
C VAL A 86 -3.10 4.10 -0.76
N ALA A 87 -2.74 4.79 -1.84
CA ALA A 87 -3.18 4.44 -3.19
C ALA A 87 -2.70 3.04 -3.60
N TYR A 88 -1.51 2.60 -3.18
CA TYR A 88 -1.03 1.26 -3.44
C TYR A 88 -1.81 0.23 -2.64
N LEU A 89 -2.12 0.48 -1.36
CA LEU A 89 -2.94 -0.42 -0.54
C LEU A 89 -4.39 -0.51 -1.04
N ASP A 90 -4.98 0.63 -1.40
CA ASP A 90 -6.33 0.71 -1.96
C ASP A 90 -6.39 0.02 -3.34
N ASN A 91 -5.40 0.26 -4.20
CA ASN A 91 -5.32 -0.38 -5.50
C ASN A 91 -4.86 -1.84 -5.45
N ASN A 92 -4.15 -2.30 -4.41
CA ASN A 92 -3.67 -3.68 -4.29
C ASN A 92 -4.74 -4.71 -3.93
N LEU A 93 -5.95 -4.30 -3.55
CA LEU A 93 -7.10 -5.19 -3.65
C LEU A 93 -7.43 -5.54 -5.12
N THR A 94 -6.92 -4.76 -6.07
CA THR A 94 -7.04 -4.95 -7.53
C THR A 94 -5.72 -5.19 -8.27
N THR A 95 -4.55 -4.86 -7.71
CA THR A 95 -3.25 -4.84 -8.43
C THR A 95 -2.17 -5.80 -7.92
N LEU A 96 -2.45 -6.68 -6.96
CA LEU A 96 -1.51 -7.75 -6.57
C LEU A 96 -1.33 -8.85 -7.63
N ASN A 97 -1.87 -8.67 -8.84
CA ASN A 97 -1.46 -9.45 -9.99
C ASN A 97 -1.57 -8.61 -11.28
N PRO A 98 -0.52 -7.87 -11.68
CA PRO A 98 -0.48 -7.26 -13.01
C PRO A 98 -0.65 -8.30 -14.14
N GLN A 99 -0.39 -9.58 -13.86
CA GLN A 99 -0.70 -10.68 -14.77
C GLN A 99 -2.20 -10.95 -14.95
N ASN A 100 -3.07 -10.62 -14.00
CA ASN A 100 -4.51 -10.94 -14.10
C ASN A 100 -5.30 -9.91 -14.91
N ASN A 101 -4.92 -8.63 -14.89
CA ASN A 101 -5.56 -7.63 -15.74
C ASN A 101 -5.09 -7.77 -17.20
N GLN A 102 -3.79 -7.98 -17.42
CA GLN A 102 -3.27 -8.32 -18.75
C GLN A 102 -3.86 -9.63 -19.29
N LYS A 103 -4.04 -10.67 -18.46
CA LYS A 103 -4.72 -11.91 -18.88
C LYS A 103 -6.18 -11.68 -19.24
N LYS A 104 -6.92 -10.84 -18.49
CA LYS A 104 -8.32 -10.54 -18.84
C LYS A 104 -8.44 -9.88 -20.20
N ASP A 105 -7.55 -8.93 -20.50
CA ASP A 105 -7.53 -8.25 -21.80
C ASP A 105 -7.08 -9.21 -22.92
N LEU A 106 -6.06 -10.06 -22.67
CA LEU A 106 -5.64 -11.08 -23.64
C LEU A 106 -6.74 -12.10 -23.93
N THR A 107 -7.42 -12.62 -22.90
CA THR A 107 -8.50 -13.60 -23.07
C THR A 107 -9.70 -12.98 -23.79
N GLN A 108 -9.98 -11.69 -23.59
CA GLN A 108 -11.01 -10.99 -24.38
C GLN A 108 -10.60 -10.85 -25.85
N ILE A 109 -9.34 -10.51 -26.14
CA ILE A 109 -8.82 -10.44 -27.51
C ILE A 109 -8.84 -11.83 -28.17
N GLU A 110 -8.44 -12.88 -27.46
CA GLU A 110 -8.50 -14.26 -27.94
C GLU A 110 -9.93 -14.67 -28.27
N GLN A 111 -10.91 -14.38 -27.41
CA GLN A 111 -12.32 -14.64 -27.69
C GLN A 111 -12.83 -13.87 -28.91
N GLN A 112 -12.42 -12.61 -29.08
CA GLN A 112 -12.78 -11.83 -30.26
C GLN A 112 -12.14 -12.39 -31.53
N LEU A 113 -10.90 -12.88 -31.47
CA LEU A 113 -10.22 -13.57 -32.57
C LEU A 113 -10.91 -14.88 -32.95
N PHE A 114 -11.30 -15.71 -31.97
CA PHE A 114 -12.05 -16.94 -32.23
C PHE A 114 -13.40 -16.65 -32.92
N ASN A 115 -14.15 -15.65 -32.45
CA ASN A 115 -15.40 -15.27 -33.10
C ASN A 115 -15.19 -14.79 -34.55
N LEU A 116 -14.06 -14.13 -34.83
CA LEU A 116 -13.73 -13.62 -36.16
C LEU A 116 -13.30 -14.77 -37.09
N ILE A 117 -12.57 -15.76 -36.56
CA ILE A 117 -12.24 -17.00 -37.25
C ILE A 117 -13.51 -17.80 -37.55
N ASP A 118 -14.40 -18.00 -36.57
CA ASP A 118 -15.69 -18.69 -36.76
C ASP A 118 -16.56 -17.97 -37.80
N TYR A 119 -16.54 -16.63 -37.81
CA TYR A 119 -17.24 -15.85 -38.81
C TYR A 119 -16.64 -16.03 -40.21
N LEU A 120 -15.31 -15.97 -40.35
CA LEU A 120 -14.62 -16.23 -41.61
C LEU A 120 -14.85 -17.66 -42.11
N GLU A 121 -14.78 -18.66 -41.23
CA GLU A 121 -15.12 -20.04 -41.57
C GLU A 121 -16.57 -20.15 -42.02
N SER A 122 -17.52 -19.49 -41.32
CA SER A 122 -18.93 -19.49 -41.73
C SER A 122 -19.15 -18.89 -43.11
N LEU A 123 -18.42 -17.83 -43.48
CA LEU A 123 -18.45 -17.20 -44.79
C LEU A 123 -17.86 -18.11 -45.87
N ILE A 124 -16.76 -18.82 -45.57
CA ILE A 124 -16.11 -19.77 -46.47
C ILE A 124 -17.00 -21.01 -46.69
N TYR A 125 -17.58 -21.56 -45.62
CA TYR A 125 -18.48 -22.73 -45.67
C TYR A 125 -19.79 -22.42 -46.41
N GLN A 126 -20.31 -21.19 -46.31
CA GLN A 126 -21.56 -20.83 -46.98
C GLN A 126 -21.42 -20.69 -48.51
N ARG A 127 -20.20 -20.71 -49.08
CA ARG A 127 -19.93 -20.63 -50.53
C ARG A 127 -20.84 -19.60 -51.24
N ARG A 128 -21.12 -18.49 -50.56
CA ARG A 128 -22.05 -17.45 -50.98
C ARG A 128 -21.28 -16.16 -51.15
N PHE A 129 -21.63 -15.45 -52.23
CA PHE A 129 -21.14 -14.12 -52.55
C PHE A 129 -20.94 -13.31 -51.27
N VAL A 130 -19.67 -13.01 -50.97
CA VAL A 130 -19.32 -12.13 -49.88
C VAL A 130 -19.85 -10.75 -50.28
N ASP A 131 -20.95 -10.34 -49.66
CA ASP A 131 -21.57 -9.05 -49.94
C ASP A 131 -20.66 -7.95 -49.37
N ASN A 132 -20.53 -6.81 -50.04
CA ASN A 132 -19.64 -5.72 -49.62
C ASN A 132 -19.96 -5.23 -48.19
N ASN A 133 -21.20 -5.41 -47.75
CA ASN A 133 -21.64 -5.14 -46.38
C ASN A 133 -21.03 -6.09 -45.32
N GLN A 134 -20.73 -7.34 -45.68
CA GLN A 134 -20.07 -8.29 -44.77
C GLN A 134 -18.58 -8.00 -44.64
N ILE A 135 -17.94 -7.56 -45.73
CA ILE A 135 -16.54 -7.09 -45.73
C ILE A 135 -16.41 -5.82 -44.89
N GLY A 136 -17.29 -4.83 -45.06
CA GLY A 136 -17.26 -3.60 -44.27
C GLY A 136 -17.47 -3.83 -42.77
N LYS A 137 -18.28 -4.82 -42.37
CA LYS A 137 -18.41 -5.21 -40.96
C LYS A 137 -17.13 -5.85 -40.40
N LEU A 138 -16.42 -6.61 -41.24
CA LEU A 138 -15.16 -7.26 -40.89
C LEU A 138 -14.04 -6.23 -40.74
N GLU A 139 -13.99 -5.24 -41.65
CA GLU A 139 -13.08 -4.10 -41.55
C GLU A 139 -13.34 -3.28 -40.28
N GLN A 140 -14.60 -2.99 -39.96
CA GLN A 140 -14.94 -2.29 -38.70
C GLN A 140 -14.54 -3.07 -37.46
N GLN A 141 -14.70 -4.39 -37.46
CA GLN A 141 -14.28 -5.24 -36.33
C GLN A 141 -12.76 -5.29 -36.20
N LEU A 142 -12.03 -5.35 -37.32
CA LEU A 142 -10.57 -5.28 -37.34
C LEU A 142 -10.05 -3.92 -36.87
N GLU A 143 -10.68 -2.83 -37.30
CA GLU A 143 -10.31 -1.47 -36.91
C GLU A 143 -10.56 -1.23 -35.41
N GLN A 144 -11.66 -1.74 -34.86
CA GLN A 144 -11.93 -1.70 -33.42
C GLN A 144 -10.91 -2.52 -32.62
N LEU A 145 -10.47 -3.66 -33.16
CA LEU A 145 -9.50 -4.53 -32.51
C LEU A 145 -8.09 -3.91 -32.56
N GLN A 146 -7.74 -3.25 -33.67
CA GLN A 146 -6.51 -2.49 -33.81
C GLN A 146 -6.46 -1.28 -32.87
N GLN A 147 -7.54 -0.49 -32.76
CA GLN A 147 -7.61 0.62 -31.82
C GLN A 147 -7.47 0.17 -30.37
N LYS A 148 -8.05 -0.98 -30.00
CA LYS A 148 -7.87 -1.57 -28.67
C LYS A 148 -6.41 -1.97 -28.41
N LEU A 149 -5.74 -2.57 -29.39
CA LEU A 149 -4.33 -2.95 -29.32
C LEU A 149 -3.38 -1.75 -29.23
N GLU A 150 -3.67 -0.65 -29.94
CA GLU A 150 -2.88 0.60 -29.90
C GLU A 150 -3.15 1.45 -28.66
N SER A 151 -4.28 1.22 -27.97
CA SER A 151 -4.66 1.91 -26.73
C SER A 151 -4.12 1.25 -25.45
N MET A 152 -3.49 0.07 -25.55
CA MET A 152 -2.71 -0.57 -24.48
C MET A 152 -1.27 -0.05 -24.47
#